data_AF-A0A0Q9EZA2-F1
#
_entry.id   AF-A0A0Q9EZA2-F1
#
_cell.length_a   1.000
_cell.length_b   1.000
_cell.length_c   1.000
_cell.angle_alpha   90.00
_cell.angle_beta   90.00
_cell.angle_gamma   90.00
#
_symmetry.space_group_name_H-M   'P 1'
#
loop_
_entity.id
_entity.type
_entity.pdbx_description
1 polymer ?
#
loop_
_entity_poly.entity_id
_entity_poly.type
_entity_poly.pdbx_seq_one_letter_code
_entity_poly.pdbx_strand_id
1 'polypeptide(L)'
;MSLDRNTMESSLATTLRTNFKKGVDEEWDEERAADEMAKAIADVVHAYVSGARVTGVQSQVRDNGNVPIGTATQTGEVGLS
;
A
#
# COMPACT_ATOMS: atom_id res chain seq x y z
N MET A 1 -14.04 6.60 -0.08
CA MET A 1 -14.03 5.64 -1.21
C MET A 1 -13.53 4.31 -0.66
N SER A 2 -14.27 3.21 -0.85
CA SER A 2 -13.80 1.90 -0.39
C SER A 2 -12.60 1.46 -1.22
N LEU A 3 -11.75 0.65 -0.60
CA LEU A 3 -10.59 0.02 -1.23
C LEU A 3 -11.08 -0.84 -2.40
N ASP A 4 -10.87 -0.40 -3.64
CA ASP A 4 -11.25 -1.18 -4.82
C ASP A 4 -10.18 -2.23 -5.12
N ARG A 5 -10.39 -3.42 -4.55
CA ARG A 5 -9.55 -4.60 -4.77
C ARG A 5 -9.35 -4.90 -6.26
N ASN A 6 -10.36 -4.69 -7.10
CA ASN A 6 -10.27 -5.01 -8.52
C ASN A 6 -9.26 -4.12 -9.24
N THR A 7 -9.19 -2.84 -8.85
CA THR A 7 -8.20 -1.90 -9.38
C THR A 7 -6.77 -2.28 -8.96
N MET A 8 -6.58 -2.72 -7.71
CA MET A 8 -5.28 -3.18 -7.21
C MET A 8 -4.80 -4.45 -7.93
N GLU A 9 -5.68 -5.45 -8.07
CA GLU A 9 -5.38 -6.70 -8.77
C GLU A 9 -5.04 -6.45 -10.25
N SER A 10 -5.80 -5.57 -10.93
CA SER A 10 -5.53 -5.22 -12.33
C SER A 10 -4.20 -4.48 -12.50
N SER A 11 -3.86 -3.57 -11.59
CA SER A 11 -2.59 -2.83 -11.61
C SER A 11 -1.39 -3.77 -11.40
N LEU A 12 -1.45 -4.61 -10.36
CA LEU A 12 -0.41 -5.59 -10.09
C LEU A 12 -0.20 -6.57 -11.25
N ALA A 13 -1.28 -7.11 -11.80
CA ALA A 13 -1.21 -8.02 -12.94
C ALA A 13 -0.56 -7.37 -14.17
N THR A 14 -0.82 -6.08 -14.40
CA THR A 14 -0.23 -5.33 -15.52
C THR A 14 1.26 -5.10 -15.31
N THR A 15 1.67 -4.69 -14.11
CA THR A 15 3.08 -4.47 -13.76
C THR A 15 3.88 -5.77 -13.84
N LEU A 16 3.37 -6.88 -13.28
CA LEU A 16 4.03 -8.18 -13.34
C LEU A 16 4.19 -8.68 -14.78
N ARG A 17 3.16 -8.57 -15.63
CA ARG A 17 3.26 -8.94 -17.05
C ARG A 17 4.31 -8.12 -17.79
N THR A 18 4.37 -6.83 -17.50
CA THR A 18 5.35 -5.91 -18.11
C THR A 18 6.77 -6.29 -17.71
N ASN A 19 7.01 -6.52 -16.41
CA ASN A 19 8.33 -6.93 -15.91
C ASN A 19 8.72 -8.32 -16.41
N PHE A 20 7.78 -9.26 -16.52
CA PHE A 20 8.06 -10.58 -17.09
C PHE A 20 8.50 -10.48 -18.55
N LYS A 21 7.78 -9.70 -19.37
CA LYS A 21 8.18 -9.46 -20.76
C LYS A 21 9.56 -8.82 -20.86
N LYS A 22 9.80 -7.80 -20.03
CA LYS A 22 11.10 -7.12 -19.95
C LYS A 22 12.23 -8.07 -19.55
N GLY A 23 11.99 -8.95 -18.58
CA GLY A 23 12.97 -9.94 -18.14
C GLY A 23 13.29 -11.00 -19.20
N VAL A 24 12.31 -11.36 -20.04
CA VAL A 24 12.55 -12.20 -21.22
C VAL A 24 13.36 -11.44 -22.27
N ASP A 25 12.98 -10.20 -22.58
CA ASP A 25 13.63 -9.38 -23.61
C ASP A 25 15.09 -9.00 -23.24
N GLU A 26 15.38 -8.86 -21.94
CA GLU A 26 16.69 -8.49 -21.39
C GLU A 26 17.49 -9.69 -20.85
N GLU A 27 16.98 -10.91 -20.98
CA GLU A 27 17.61 -12.15 -20.49
C GLU A 27 18.06 -12.04 -19.02
N TRP A 28 17.15 -11.62 -18.13
CA TRP A 28 17.46 -11.54 -16.70
C TRP A 28 17.79 -12.92 -16.13
N ASP A 29 18.81 -12.97 -15.28
CA ASP A 29 19.05 -14.12 -14.41
C ASP A 29 17.94 -14.23 -13.34
N GLU A 30 17.90 -15.38 -12.67
CA GLU A 30 16.85 -15.70 -11.70
C GLU A 30 16.84 -14.72 -10.51
N GLU A 31 18.01 -14.25 -10.07
CA GLU A 31 18.13 -13.32 -8.94
C GLU A 31 17.57 -11.94 -9.32
N ARG A 32 17.98 -11.40 -10.47
CA ARG A 32 17.47 -10.12 -10.98
C ARG A 32 15.97 -10.18 -11.25
N ALA A 33 15.47 -11.28 -11.80
CA ALA A 33 14.05 -11.45 -12.04
C ALA A 33 13.25 -11.47 -10.74
N ALA A 34 13.75 -12.15 -9.69
CA ALA A 34 13.11 -12.17 -8.38
C ALA A 34 13.08 -10.77 -7.74
N ASP A 35 14.18 -10.03 -7.78
CA ASP A 35 14.28 -8.69 -7.21
C ASP A 35 13.34 -7.69 -7.90
N GLU A 36 13.28 -7.70 -9.23
CA GLU A 36 12.39 -6.80 -9.99
C GLU A 36 10.90 -7.15 -9.81
N MET A 37 10.56 -8.42 -9.60
CA MET A 37 9.19 -8.82 -9.24
C MET A 37 8.84 -8.40 -7.81
N ALA A 38 9.73 -8.60 -6.85
CA ALA A 38 9.52 -8.18 -5.47
C ALA A 38 9.32 -6.66 -5.37
N LYS A 39 10.13 -5.90 -6.12
CA LYS A 39 10.00 -4.45 -6.23
C LYS A 39 8.67 -4.03 -6.85
N ALA A 40 8.23 -4.67 -7.94
CA ALA A 40 6.92 -4.40 -8.54
C ALA A 40 5.75 -4.61 -7.58
N ILE A 41 5.80 -5.68 -6.78
CA ILE A 41 4.80 -5.95 -5.75
C ILE A 41 4.84 -4.85 -4.68
N ALA A 42 6.04 -4.51 -4.19
CA ALA A 42 6.22 -3.47 -3.18
C ALA A 42 5.73 -2.10 -3.66
N ASP A 43 6.01 -1.72 -4.90
CA ASP A 43 5.59 -0.45 -5.49
C ASP A 43 4.06 -0.36 -5.61
N VAL A 44 3.40 -1.44 -6.03
CA VAL A 44 1.92 -1.47 -6.11
C VAL A 44 1.30 -1.42 -4.72
N VAL A 45 1.83 -2.18 -3.75
CA VAL A 45 1.38 -2.12 -2.36
C VAL A 45 1.60 -0.72 -1.77
N HIS A 46 2.74 -0.10 -2.04
CA HIS A 46 3.05 1.24 -1.56
C HIS A 46 2.13 2.29 -2.19
N ALA A 47 1.92 2.25 -3.51
CA ALA A 47 0.98 3.12 -4.21
C ALA A 47 -0.47 2.95 -3.69
N TYR A 48 -0.84 1.71 -3.35
CA TYR A 48 -2.13 1.41 -2.76
C TYR A 48 -2.26 1.93 -1.33
N VAL A 49 -1.25 1.72 -0.48
CA VAL A 49 -1.25 2.22 0.91
C VAL A 49 -1.23 3.74 0.92
N SER A 50 -0.35 4.37 0.14
CA SER A 50 -0.26 5.84 0.05
C SER A 50 -1.50 6.48 -0.56
N GLY A 51 -2.13 5.81 -1.53
CA GLY A 51 -3.41 6.21 -2.11
C GLY A 51 -4.61 5.90 -1.20
N ALA A 52 -4.45 5.04 -0.20
CA ALA A 52 -5.53 4.67 0.71
C ALA A 52 -5.84 5.84 1.64
N ARG A 53 -7.13 6.14 1.73
CA ARG A 53 -7.68 7.10 2.68
C ARG A 53 -8.26 6.35 3.87
N VAL A 54 -7.87 6.73 5.08
CA VAL A 54 -8.39 6.15 6.32
C VAL A 54 -9.40 7.10 6.94
N THR A 55 -10.48 6.53 7.45
CA THR A 55 -11.55 7.24 8.18
C THR A 55 -11.82 6.46 9.46
N GLY A 56 -12.25 7.14 10.53
CA GLY A 56 -12.63 6.47 11.77
C GLY A 56 -11.46 6.09 12.67
N VAL A 57 -10.27 6.67 12.47
CA VAL A 57 -9.16 6.54 13.42
C VAL A 57 -9.61 7.11 14.76
N GLN A 58 -9.60 6.27 15.79
CA GLN A 58 -9.85 6.69 17.17
C GLN A 58 -8.53 7.08 17.82
N SER A 59 -8.41 8.35 18.16
CA SER A 59 -7.31 8.87 18.96
C SER A 59 -7.77 8.94 20.42
N GLN A 60 -6.95 8.41 21.31
CA GLN A 60 -7.15 8.51 22.75
C GLN A 60 -5.99 9.33 23.33
N VAL A 61 -6.30 10.45 23.96
CA VAL A 61 -5.33 11.22 24.74
C VAL A 61 -5.34 10.69 26.16
N ARG A 62 -4.16 10.33 26.67
CA ARG A 62 -3.96 9.84 28.04
C ARG A 62 -3.08 10.80 28.83
N ASP A 63 -3.29 10.86 30.13
CA ASP A 63 -2.42 11.61 31.04
C ASP A 63 -1.13 10.83 31.39
N ASN A 64 -0.28 11.42 32.23
CA ASN A 64 0.95 10.76 32.73
C ASN A 64 0.68 9.51 33.59
N GLY A 65 -0.56 9.27 34.02
CA GLY A 65 -1.01 8.06 34.71
C GLY A 65 -1.60 7.00 33.78
N ASN A 66 -1.54 7.23 32.45
CA ASN A 66 -2.13 6.37 31.43
C ASN A 66 -3.67 6.32 31.49
N VAL A 67 -4.31 7.29 32.14
CA VAL A 67 -5.77 7.43 32.23
C VAL A 67 -6.29 8.18 31.00
N PRO A 68 -7.34 7.69 30.31
CA PRO A 68 -7.94 8.40 29.18
C PRO A 68 -8.57 9.72 29.61
N ILE A 69 -8.08 10.83 29.07
CA ILE A 69 -8.62 12.18 29.35
C ILE A 69 -9.37 12.78 28.15
N GLY A 70 -9.29 12.14 26.99
CA GLY A 70 -10.05 12.55 25.81
C GLY A 70 -10.06 11.47 24.74
N THR A 71 -11.14 11.42 23.98
CA THR A 71 -11.24 10.59 22.77
C THR A 71 -11.69 11.47 21.61
N ALA A 72 -11.06 11.28 20.45
CA ALA A 72 -11.46 11.91 19.20
C ALA A 72 -11.59 10.82 18.14
N THR A 73 -12.67 10.86 17.37
CA THR A 73 -12.82 10.02 16.19
C THR A 73 -12.62 10.89 14.97
N GLN A 74 -11.69 10.51 14.12
CA GLN A 74 -11.46 11.18 12.86
C GLN A 74 -12.63 10.91 11.92
N THR A 75 -13.40 11.96 11.58
CA THR A 75 -14.57 11.85 10.69
C THR A 75 -14.25 12.15 9.22
N GLY A 76 -13.11 12.79 8.95
CA GLY A 76 -12.61 13.05 7.59
C GLY A 76 -11.70 11.94 7.08
N GLU A 77 -11.72 11.71 5.76
CA GLU A 77 -10.72 10.88 5.09
C GLU A 77 -9.33 11.55 5.14
N VAL A 78 -8.31 10.84 5.63
CA VAL A 78 -6.90 11.28 5.59
C VAL A 78 -6.09 10.27 4.80
N GLY A 79 -5.25 10.77 3.87
CA GLY A 79 -4.32 9.92 3.12
C GLY A 79 -3.18 9.43 4.01
N LEU A 80 -2.74 8.19 3.80
CA LEU A 80 -1.55 7.63 4.45
C LEU A 80 -0.29 8.11 3.72
N SER A 81 0.06 9.40 3.85
CA SER A 81 1.30 9.96 3.28
C SER A 81 2.47 9.85 4.24
#